data_AF-A0A832QEE8-F1
#
_entry.id   AF-A0A832QEE8-F1
#
_cell.length_a   1.000
_cell.length_b   1.000
_cell.length_c   1.000
_cell.angle_alpha   90.00
_cell.angle_beta   90.00
_cell.angle_gamma   90.00
#
_symmetry.space_group_name_H-M   'P 1'
#
loop_
_entity.id
_entity.type
_entity.pdbx_description
1 polymer ?
#
loop_
_entity_poly.entity_id
_entity_poly.type
_entity_poly.pdbx_seq_one_letter_code
_entity_poly.pdbx_strand_id
1 'polypeptide(L)'
;KWLEHLEYELLEFPRPDVKILLYMPYEAGEILRKNRKEAPDEHEVSKEHLLCAEEAYLDLAELFNFDIINCAKGNKPRTPEEIHKDVLKLVKEKVLKL
;
A
#
# COMPACT_ATOMS: atom_id res chain seq x y z
N LYS A 1 -9.65 15.81 4.68
CA LYS A 1 -9.78 17.29 4.80
C LYS A 1 -8.83 17.89 5.84
N TRP A 2 -8.91 17.53 7.14
CA TRP A 2 -7.95 18.04 8.14
C TRP A 2 -6.50 17.64 7.84
N LEU A 3 -6.25 16.36 7.54
CA LEU A 3 -4.91 15.86 7.23
C LEU A 3 -4.28 16.55 6.02
N GLU A 4 -5.04 16.74 4.94
CA GLU A 4 -4.53 17.48 3.78
C GLU A 4 -4.21 18.94 4.08
N HIS A 5 -5.03 19.62 4.89
CA HIS A 5 -4.75 21.00 5.31
C HIS A 5 -3.46 21.05 6.14
N LEU A 6 -3.31 20.12 7.08
CA LEU A 6 -2.10 20.02 7.88
C LEU A 6 -0.86 19.77 7.01
N GLU A 7 -0.89 18.77 6.12
CA GLU A 7 0.26 18.39 5.30
C GLU A 7 0.66 19.47 4.29
N TYR A 8 -0.30 19.99 3.51
CA TYR A 8 0.01 20.77 2.32
C TYR A 8 -0.14 22.28 2.51
N GLU A 9 -0.95 22.72 3.48
CA GLU A 9 -1.17 24.15 3.73
C GLU A 9 -0.39 24.64 4.95
N LEU A 10 -0.39 23.87 6.05
CA LEU A 10 0.34 24.26 7.26
C LEU A 10 1.82 23.85 7.24
N LEU A 11 2.10 22.62 6.81
CA LEU A 11 3.47 22.09 6.74
C LEU A 11 4.12 22.29 5.38
N GLU A 12 3.36 22.77 4.39
CA GLU A 12 3.81 23.05 3.02
C GLU A 12 4.56 21.87 2.37
N PHE A 13 4.20 20.64 2.71
CA PHE A 13 4.78 19.48 2.06
C PHE A 13 4.41 19.45 0.58
N PRO A 14 5.30 18.94 -0.29
CA PRO A 14 4.97 18.79 -1.70
C PRO A 14 3.84 17.77 -1.87
N ARG A 15 2.86 18.11 -2.71
CA ARG A 15 1.83 17.15 -3.10
C ARG A 15 2.45 16.10 -4.03
N PRO A 16 2.23 14.80 -3.79
CA PRO A 16 2.75 13.76 -4.68
C PRO A 16 2.02 13.77 -6.02
N ASP A 17 2.77 13.61 -7.12
CA ASP A 17 2.20 13.45 -8.46
C ASP A 17 1.46 12.12 -8.62
N VAL A 18 1.93 11.08 -7.93
CA VAL A 18 1.39 9.72 -7.96
C VAL A 18 1.40 9.12 -6.56
N LYS A 19 0.29 8.49 -6.17
CA LYS A 19 0.14 7.78 -4.90
C LYS A 19 -0.19 6.33 -5.21
N ILE A 20 0.64 5.40 -4.76
CA ILE A 20 0.49 3.97 -5.07
C ILE A 20 0.30 3.21 -3.76
N LEU A 21 -0.81 2.50 -3.63
CA LEU A 21 -1.03 1.50 -2.59
C LEU A 21 -0.57 0.14 -3.11
N LEU A 22 0.47 -0.41 -2.48
CA LEU A 22 0.89 -1.80 -2.68
C LEU A 22 0.00 -2.72 -1.83
N TYR A 23 -1.18 -3.02 -2.35
CA TYR A 23 -2.20 -3.76 -1.61
C TYR A 23 -1.82 -5.23 -1.43
N MET A 24 -1.86 -5.70 -0.18
CA MET A 24 -1.61 -7.09 0.20
C MET A 24 -2.75 -7.54 1.12
N PRO A 25 -3.54 -8.57 0.76
CA PRO A 25 -4.51 -9.17 1.67
C PRO A 25 -3.84 -9.73 2.92
N TYR A 26 -4.51 -9.66 4.06
CA TYR A 26 -4.03 -10.21 5.33
C TYR A 26 -3.52 -11.64 5.20
N GLU A 27 -4.27 -12.53 4.53
CA GLU A 27 -3.90 -13.93 4.38
C GLU A 27 -2.58 -14.12 3.61
N ALA A 28 -2.32 -13.28 2.60
CA ALA A 28 -1.08 -13.33 1.84
C ALA A 28 0.08 -12.74 2.66
N GLY A 29 -0.16 -11.67 3.42
CA GLY A 29 0.80 -11.09 4.36
C GLY A 29 1.27 -12.09 5.42
N GLU A 30 0.34 -12.87 5.98
CA GLU A 30 0.64 -13.90 6.98
C GLU A 30 1.58 -15.00 6.45
N ILE A 31 1.47 -15.34 5.17
CA ILE A 31 2.40 -16.31 4.53
C ILE A 31 3.81 -15.76 4.49
N LEU A 32 3.98 -14.47 4.17
CA LEU A 32 5.29 -13.82 4.17
C LEU A 32 5.85 -13.74 5.58
N ARG A 33 5.00 -13.41 6.57
CA ARG A 33 5.41 -13.28 7.97
C ARG A 33 5.94 -14.59 8.55
N LYS A 34 5.30 -15.73 8.27
CA LYS A 34 5.77 -17.05 8.69
C LYS A 34 7.19 -17.41 8.22
N ASN A 35 7.66 -16.78 7.14
CA ASN A 35 9.00 -17.00 6.59
C ASN A 35 10.05 -16.02 7.14
N ARG A 36 9.65 -15.06 7.99
CA ARG A 36 10.56 -14.14 8.67
C ARG A 36 11.12 -14.77 9.95
N LYS A 37 12.38 -14.46 10.26
CA LYS A 37 13.05 -14.89 11.51
C LYS A 37 12.82 -13.92 12.67
N GLU A 38 12.31 -12.73 12.37
CA GLU A 38 12.10 -11.65 13.33
C GLU A 38 10.80 -11.88 14.10
N ALA A 39 10.81 -11.53 15.38
CA ALA A 39 9.60 -11.53 16.18
C ALA A 39 8.68 -10.39 15.70
N PRO A 40 7.35 -10.61 15.66
CA PRO A 40 6.41 -9.56 15.29
C PRO A 40 6.49 -8.39 16.27
N ASP A 41 6.42 -7.17 15.75
CA ASP A 41 6.25 -5.97 16.56
C ASP A 41 4.79 -5.79 17.01
N GLU A 42 4.53 -4.85 17.91
CA GLU A 42 3.19 -4.62 18.49
C GLU A 42 2.08 -4.40 17.45
N HIS A 43 2.38 -3.81 16.29
CA HIS A 43 1.40 -3.60 15.21
C HIS A 43 1.12 -4.90 14.44
N GLU A 44 2.01 -5.88 14.52
CA GLU A 44 1.89 -7.17 13.84
C GLU A 44 1.27 -8.26 14.72
N VAL A 45 1.05 -8.01 16.02
CA VAL A 45 0.53 -9.04 16.95
C VAL A 45 -0.97 -9.26 16.80
N SER A 46 -1.76 -8.20 16.60
CA SER A 46 -3.22 -8.31 16.51
C SER A 46 -3.69 -8.53 15.08
N LYS A 47 -4.36 -9.67 14.86
CA LYS A 47 -5.05 -9.96 13.60
C LYS A 47 -6.11 -8.91 13.29
N GLU A 48 -6.90 -8.52 14.28
CA GLU A 48 -8.00 -7.57 14.14
C GLU A 48 -7.45 -6.21 13.70
N HIS A 49 -6.34 -5.77 14.29
CA HIS A 49 -5.66 -4.54 13.88
C HIS A 49 -5.22 -4.60 12.42
N LEU A 50 -4.64 -5.72 11.98
CA LEU A 50 -4.18 -5.88 10.59
C LEU A 50 -5.33 -5.91 9.58
N LEU A 51 -6.46 -6.54 9.91
CA LEU A 51 -7.66 -6.51 9.08
C LEU A 51 -8.26 -5.09 9.00
N CYS A 52 -8.34 -4.40 10.14
CA CYS A 52 -8.80 -3.01 10.16
C CYS A 52 -7.86 -2.08 9.37
N ALA A 53 -6.55 -2.31 9.43
CA ALA A 53 -5.58 -1.56 8.63
C ALA A 53 -5.79 -1.82 7.13
N GLU A 54 -6.02 -3.08 6.72
CA GLU A 54 -6.32 -3.44 5.33
C GLU A 54 -7.54 -2.66 4.82
N GLU A 55 -8.66 -2.71 5.54
CA GLU A 55 -9.88 -1.97 5.19
C GLU A 55 -9.64 -0.46 5.15
N ALA A 56 -8.98 0.10 6.17
CA ALA A 56 -8.70 1.53 6.23
C ALA A 56 -7.85 2.02 5.05
N TYR A 57 -6.83 1.27 4.63
CA TYR A 57 -6.01 1.66 3.48
C TYR A 57 -6.76 1.57 2.15
N LEU A 58 -7.68 0.61 2.01
CA LEU A 58 -8.56 0.55 0.84
C LEU A 58 -9.50 1.76 0.78
N ASP A 59 -10.11 2.12 1.92
CA ASP A 59 -10.96 3.31 2.02
C ASP A 59 -10.17 4.59 1.73
N LEU A 60 -8.93 4.71 2.23
CA LEU A 60 -8.04 5.83 1.95
C LEU A 60 -7.66 5.89 0.47
N ALA A 61 -7.40 4.75 -0.15
CA ALA A 61 -7.09 4.68 -1.57
C ALA A 61 -8.24 5.19 -2.43
N GLU A 62 -9.48 4.84 -2.07
CA GLU A 62 -10.67 5.38 -2.73
C GLU A 62 -10.84 6.88 -2.45
N LEU A 63 -10.82 7.29 -1.18
CA LEU A 63 -11.08 8.68 -0.78
C LEU A 63 -10.05 9.68 -1.35
N PHE A 64 -8.80 9.25 -1.48
CA PHE A 64 -7.70 10.10 -1.92
C PHE A 64 -7.16 9.74 -3.31
N ASN A 65 -7.86 8.92 -4.10
CA ASN A 65 -7.47 8.52 -5.46
C ASN A 65 -6.04 7.95 -5.55
N PHE A 66 -5.75 6.90 -4.79
CA PHE A 66 -4.51 6.15 -4.94
C PHE A 66 -4.67 5.13 -6.06
N ASP A 67 -3.60 4.88 -6.78
CA ASP A 67 -3.51 3.72 -7.65
C ASP A 67 -3.23 2.48 -6.82
N ILE A 68 -4.00 1.42 -7.03
CA ILE A 68 -3.84 0.18 -6.28
C ILE A 68 -3.12 -0.85 -7.15
N ILE A 69 -2.00 -1.36 -6.65
CA ILE A 69 -1.31 -2.52 -7.24
C ILE A 69 -1.52 -3.70 -6.32
N ASN A 70 -2.23 -4.73 -6.83
CA ASN A 70 -2.46 -5.94 -6.07
C ASN A 70 -1.19 -6.80 -6.03
N CYS A 71 -0.62 -6.96 -4.84
CA CYS A 71 0.61 -7.71 -4.58
C CYS A 71 0.37 -9.20 -4.34
N ALA A 72 -0.87 -9.68 -4.44
CA ALA A 72 -1.22 -11.10 -4.31
C ALA A 72 -2.09 -11.59 -5.48
N LYS A 73 -2.01 -12.89 -5.76
CA LYS A 73 -2.95 -13.59 -6.66
C LYS A 73 -3.80 -14.52 -5.79
N GLY A 74 -4.99 -14.03 -5.41
CA GLY A 74 -5.76 -14.63 -4.31
C GLY A 74 -4.96 -14.53 -3.01
N ASN A 75 -4.74 -15.64 -2.33
CA ASN A 75 -4.01 -15.67 -1.06
C ASN A 75 -2.50 -15.92 -1.23
N LYS A 76 -1.95 -15.85 -2.44
CA LYS A 76 -0.52 -16.10 -2.69
C LYS A 76 0.21 -14.80 -3.02
N PRO A 77 1.25 -14.42 -2.25
CA PRO A 77 2.10 -13.28 -2.60
C PRO A 77 2.68 -13.42 -4.00
N ARG A 78 2.65 -12.34 -4.77
CA ARG A 78 3.38 -12.22 -6.03
C ARG A 78 4.86 -12.02 -5.75
N THR A 79 5.70 -12.24 -6.76
CA THR A 79 7.13 -11.94 -6.61
C THR A 79 7.38 -10.43 -6.69
N PRO A 80 8.45 -9.92 -6.04
CA PRO A 80 8.85 -8.53 -6.16
C PRO A 80 9.04 -8.09 -7.62
N GLU A 81 9.54 -8.96 -8.50
CA GLU A 81 9.75 -8.66 -9.92
C GLU A 81 8.44 -8.47 -10.68
N GLU A 82 7.41 -9.26 -10.36
CA GLU A 82 6.08 -9.08 -10.95
C GLU A 82 5.45 -7.76 -10.50
N ILE A 83 5.54 -7.43 -9.21
CA ILE A 83 5.01 -6.18 -8.65
C ILE A 83 5.77 -4.98 -9.22
N HIS A 84 7.10 -5.07 -9.32
CA HIS A 84 7.95 -4.03 -9.88
C HIS A 84 7.59 -3.67 -11.32
N LYS A 85 7.25 -4.66 -12.16
CA LYS A 85 6.81 -4.42 -13.53
C LYS A 85 5.52 -3.58 -13.58
N ASP A 86 4.56 -3.85 -12.70
CA ASP A 86 3.31 -3.09 -12.64
C ASP A 86 3.55 -1.66 -12.13
N VAL A 87 4.39 -1.50 -11.10
CA VAL A 87 4.77 -0.17 -10.57
C VAL A 87 5.44 0.65 -11.67
N LEU A 88 6.43 0.08 -12.37
CA LEU A 88 7.12 0.78 -13.46
C LEU A 88 6.17 1.14 -14.60
N LYS A 89 5.26 0.24 -14.97
CA LYS A 89 4.26 0.52 -16.00
C LYS A 89 3.41 1.72 -15.61
N LEU A 90 2.88 1.71 -14.39
CA LEU A 90 2.02 2.79 -13.87
C LEU A 90 2.75 4.13 -13.82
N VAL A 91 3.97 4.14 -13.30
CA VAL A 91 4.78 5.37 -13.21
C VAL A 91 5.11 5.91 -14.61
N LYS A 92 5.43 5.04 -15.58
CA LYS A 92 5.67 5.47 -16.97
C LYS A 92 4.44 6.11 -17.59
N GLU A 93 3.27 5.51 -17.41
CA GLU A 93 2.01 6.02 -17.95
C GLU A 93 1.64 7.37 -17.32
N LYS A 94 1.80 7.52 -16.01
CA LYS A 94 1.36 8.71 -15.27
C LYS A 94 2.34 9.88 -15.28
N VAL A 95 3.63 9.60 -15.19
CA VAL A 95 4.66 10.64 -15.06
C VAL A 95 5.34 10.91 -16.40
N LEU A 96 5.71 9.86 -17.13
CA LEU A 96 6.49 10.01 -18.36
C LEU A 96 5.62 10.16 -19.61
N LYS A 97 4.32 9.85 -19.53
CA LYS A 97 3.36 9.86 -20.66
C LYS A 97 3.87 9.06 -21.86
N LEU A 98 4.59 7.97 -21.59
CA LEU A 98 5.16 7.05 -22.59
C LEU A 98 4.23 5.87 -22.86
#